data_AF-A0A7C4Z121-F1
#
_entry.id   AF-A0A7C4Z121-F1
#
_cell.length_a   1.000
_cell.length_b   1.000
_cell.length_c   1.000
_cell.angle_alpha   90.00
_cell.angle_beta   90.00
_cell.angle_gamma   90.00
#
_symmetry.space_group_name_H-M   'P 1'
#
loop_
_entity.id
_entity.type
_entity.pdbx_description
1 polymer ?
#
loop_
_entity_poly.entity_id
_entity_poly.type
_entity_poly.pdbx_seq_one_letter_code
_entity_poly.pdbx_strand_id
1 'polypeptide(L)'
;MAHNVLNEYIAKIEGHGFLKYDVKDACVQVKIDEGERLFEKLVIGQSYRDVSFITARICGVCPTAHTLVAIRAVEDAFGVVLNDKIKNLRYALEAAQIVQSHALHLFFLAIPDYI
;
A
#
# COMPACT_ATOMS: atom_id res chain seq x y z
N MET A 1 -8.83 -24.32 30.87
CA MET A 1 -9.09 -22.99 30.30
C MET A 1 -7.80 -22.55 29.64
N ALA A 2 -7.67 -22.73 28.32
CA ALA A 2 -6.38 -22.67 27.67
C ALA A 2 -5.89 -21.22 27.55
N HIS A 3 -4.95 -20.92 28.42
CA HIS A 3 -4.17 -19.72 28.59
C HIS A 3 -3.52 -19.20 27.29
N ASN A 4 -3.50 -17.87 27.17
CA ASN A 4 -2.53 -17.04 26.44
C ASN A 4 -2.70 -16.92 24.92
N VAL A 5 -3.71 -16.15 24.49
CA VAL A 5 -3.70 -15.48 23.18
C VAL A 5 -3.95 -14.00 23.41
N LEU A 6 -2.90 -13.17 23.33
CA LEU A 6 -3.06 -11.72 23.20
C LEU A 6 -3.46 -11.46 21.75
N ASN A 7 -4.69 -10.99 21.51
CA ASN A 7 -5.15 -10.53 20.19
C ASN A 7 -4.91 -9.01 20.10
N GLU A 8 -3.64 -8.62 20.01
CA GLU A 8 -3.28 -7.22 19.89
C GLU A 8 -3.22 -6.79 18.43
N TYR A 9 -3.95 -5.72 18.11
CA TYR A 9 -3.84 -5.07 16.81
C TYR A 9 -2.43 -4.52 16.61
N ILE A 10 -1.90 -4.73 15.41
CA ILE A 10 -0.61 -4.17 15.02
C ILE A 10 -0.84 -2.69 14.74
N ALA A 11 -0.30 -1.83 15.60
CA ALA A 11 -0.29 -0.39 15.39
C ALA A 11 0.85 0.03 14.46
N LYS A 12 0.81 1.30 14.01
CA LYS A 12 1.87 1.93 13.19
C LYS A 12 2.19 1.19 11.89
N ILE A 13 1.16 0.62 11.28
CA ILE A 13 1.21 0.04 9.93
C ILE A 13 0.10 0.63 9.07
N GLU A 14 0.18 0.42 7.77
CA GLU A 14 -0.97 0.52 6.88
C GLU A 14 -1.64 -0.86 6.78
N GLY A 15 -2.96 -0.88 6.67
CA GLY A 15 -3.76 -2.11 6.72
C GLY A 15 -4.17 -2.51 8.15
N HIS A 16 -4.79 -3.68 8.25
CA HIS A 16 -5.36 -4.18 9.50
C HIS A 16 -4.90 -5.62 9.75
N GLY A 17 -4.36 -5.87 10.93
CA GLY A 17 -3.94 -7.20 11.35
C GLY A 17 -3.62 -7.25 12.83
N PHE A 18 -3.55 -8.46 13.38
CA PHE A 18 -3.23 -8.72 14.77
C PHE A 18 -2.19 -9.84 14.88
N LEU A 19 -1.43 -9.82 15.98
CA LEU A 19 -0.53 -10.91 16.33
C LEU A 19 -1.30 -11.92 17.17
N LYS A 20 -1.18 -13.19 16.81
CA LYS A 20 -1.66 -14.32 17.60
C LYS A 20 -0.45 -15.04 18.17
N TYR A 21 -0.30 -14.99 19.49
CA TYR A 21 0.78 -15.69 20.19
C TYR A 21 0.29 -17.00 20.79
N ASP A 22 1.03 -18.08 20.58
CA ASP A 22 0.86 -19.37 21.26
C ASP A 22 2.06 -19.61 22.18
N VAL A 23 1.80 -19.57 23.49
CA VAL A 23 2.84 -19.77 24.52
C VAL A 23 3.36 -21.20 24.56
N LYS A 24 2.54 -22.20 24.23
CA LYS A 24 2.95 -23.61 24.31
C LYS A 24 3.92 -23.95 23.19
N ASP A 25 3.62 -23.45 22.00
CA ASP A 25 4.39 -23.72 20.79
C ASP A 25 5.49 -22.67 20.55
N ALA A 26 5.61 -21.68 21.45
CA ALA A 26 6.51 -20.52 21.32
C ALA A 26 6.41 -19.87 19.92
N CYS A 27 5.19 -19.79 19.40
CA CYS A 27 4.92 -19.40 18.01
C CYS A 27 4.12 -18.09 17.97
N VAL A 28 4.54 -17.17 17.11
CA VAL A 28 3.79 -15.94 16.79
C VAL A 28 3.30 -16.04 15.35
N GLN A 29 2.00 -15.81 15.14
CA GLN A 29 1.39 -15.76 13.83
C GLN A 29 0.83 -14.36 13.58
N VAL A 30 1.07 -13.83 12.39
CA VAL A 30 0.35 -12.63 11.91
C VAL A 30 -0.98 -13.09 11.32
N LYS A 31 -2.08 -12.47 11.74
CA LYS A 31 -3.40 -12.63 11.15
C LYS A 31 -3.81 -11.29 10.53
N ILE A 32 -4.17 -11.33 9.24
CA ILE A 32 -4.66 -10.18 8.51
C ILE A 32 -6.16 -10.09 8.73
N ASP A 33 -6.65 -8.90 9.08
CA ASP A 33 -8.06 -8.59 9.35
C ASP A 33 -8.48 -7.37 8.52
N GLU A 34 -8.21 -7.43 7.23
CA GLU A 34 -8.54 -6.35 6.29
C GLU A 34 -9.70 -6.78 5.39
N GLY A 35 -10.76 -5.97 5.36
CA GLY A 35 -11.92 -6.22 4.49
C GLY A 35 -11.65 -5.90 3.03
N GLU A 36 -12.33 -6.60 2.12
CA GLU A 36 -12.19 -6.37 0.69
C GLU A 36 -12.85 -5.05 0.28
N ARG A 37 -12.03 -4.08 -0.15
CA ARG A 37 -12.51 -2.78 -0.66
C ARG A 37 -12.93 -2.82 -2.14
N LEU A 38 -12.61 -3.91 -2.85
CA LEU A 38 -13.07 -4.22 -4.21
C LEU A 38 -12.77 -3.12 -5.25
N PHE A 39 -11.62 -2.44 -5.16
CA PHE A 39 -11.17 -1.45 -6.14
C PHE A 39 -11.16 -1.98 -7.57
N GLU A 40 -10.85 -3.25 -7.75
CA GLU A 40 -10.85 -3.93 -9.06
C GLU A 40 -12.26 -3.97 -9.67
N LYS A 41 -13.30 -4.18 -8.85
CA LYS A 41 -14.68 -4.13 -9.31
C LYS A 41 -15.13 -2.69 -9.57
N LEU A 42 -14.70 -1.75 -8.72
CA LEU A 42 -15.04 -0.33 -8.85
C LEU A 42 -14.56 0.31 -10.15
N VAL A 43 -13.46 -0.17 -10.74
CA VAL A 43 -12.96 0.36 -12.02
C VAL A 43 -13.68 -0.22 -13.24
N ILE A 44 -14.49 -1.28 -13.09
CA ILE A 44 -15.22 -1.87 -14.22
C ILE A 44 -16.31 -0.91 -14.70
N GLY A 45 -16.32 -0.63 -16.00
CA GLY A 45 -17.28 0.29 -16.63
C GLY A 45 -16.93 1.77 -16.46
N GLN A 46 -15.87 2.08 -15.73
CA GLN A 46 -15.39 3.46 -15.57
C GLN A 46 -14.62 3.92 -16.80
N SER A 47 -14.58 5.25 -16.99
CA SER A 47 -13.72 5.87 -17.98
C SER A 47 -12.25 5.62 -17.63
N TYR A 48 -11.43 5.29 -18.64
CA TYR A 48 -9.98 5.12 -18.48
C TYR A 48 -9.30 6.34 -17.84
N ARG A 49 -9.90 7.54 -17.96
CA ARG A 49 -9.41 8.79 -17.38
C ARG A 49 -9.53 8.82 -15.85
N ASP A 50 -10.47 8.07 -15.30
CA ASP A 50 -10.78 8.09 -13.86
C ASP A 50 -10.07 6.97 -13.11
N VAL A 51 -9.59 5.93 -13.82
CA VAL A 51 -8.98 4.73 -13.22
C VAL A 51 -7.80 5.09 -12.31
N SER A 52 -6.91 5.97 -12.74
CA SER A 52 -5.75 6.38 -11.94
C SER A 52 -6.13 7.12 -10.66
N PHE A 53 -7.22 7.89 -10.71
CA PHE A 53 -7.75 8.56 -9.53
C PHE A 53 -8.37 7.54 -8.57
N ILE A 54 -9.15 6.59 -9.07
CA ILE A 54 -9.78 5.55 -8.25
C ILE A 54 -8.72 4.67 -7.57
N THR A 55 -7.75 4.14 -8.33
CA THR A 55 -6.73 3.22 -7.81
C THR A 55 -5.74 3.89 -6.85
N ALA A 56 -5.51 5.20 -6.97
CA ALA A 56 -4.69 5.94 -5.99
C ALA A 56 -5.24 5.86 -4.55
N ARG A 57 -6.52 5.48 -4.37
CA ARG A 57 -7.16 5.33 -3.05
C ARG A 57 -7.03 3.91 -2.49
N ILE A 58 -6.36 3.00 -3.21
CA ILE A 58 -6.01 1.68 -2.67
C ILE A 58 -5.11 1.84 -1.44
N CYS A 59 -4.14 2.74 -1.47
CA CYS A 59 -3.29 3.00 -0.31
C CYS A 59 -2.94 4.48 -0.21
N GLY A 60 -3.20 5.08 0.95
CA GLY A 60 -2.85 6.49 1.23
C GLY A 60 -1.36 6.71 1.51
N VAL A 61 -0.62 5.65 1.83
CA VAL A 61 0.83 5.70 2.07
C VAL A 61 1.64 5.62 0.77
N CYS A 62 1.15 4.90 -0.25
CA CYS A 62 1.82 4.78 -1.56
C CYS A 62 0.94 5.15 -2.77
N PRO A 63 0.18 6.27 -2.74
CA PRO A 63 -0.83 6.59 -3.76
C PRO A 63 -0.20 6.82 -5.15
N THR A 64 1.01 7.35 -5.19
CA THR A 64 1.77 7.60 -6.42
C THR A 64 2.03 6.30 -7.20
N ALA A 65 2.34 5.19 -6.52
CA ALA A 65 2.61 3.92 -7.17
C ALA A 65 1.36 3.40 -7.91
N HIS A 66 0.21 3.39 -7.24
CA HIS A 66 -1.06 3.00 -7.84
C HIS A 66 -1.48 3.91 -9.00
N THR A 67 -1.24 5.22 -8.86
CA THR A 67 -1.52 6.21 -9.92
C THR A 67 -0.68 5.91 -11.17
N LEU A 68 0.64 5.77 -11.00
CA LEU A 68 1.57 5.57 -12.13
C LEU A 68 1.34 4.22 -12.81
N VAL A 69 1.08 3.15 -12.06
CA VAL A 69 0.78 1.83 -12.64
C VAL A 69 -0.54 1.84 -13.41
N ALA A 70 -1.59 2.48 -12.89
CA ALA A 70 -2.85 2.62 -13.61
C ALA A 70 -2.69 3.41 -14.92
N ILE A 71 -1.91 4.51 -14.90
CA ILE A 71 -1.60 5.26 -16.12
C ILE A 71 -0.81 4.40 -17.11
N ARG A 72 0.22 3.68 -16.64
CA ARG A 72 1.01 2.77 -17.50
C ARG A 72 0.14 1.69 -18.14
N ALA A 73 -0.82 1.12 -17.40
CA ALA A 73 -1.75 0.11 -17.92
C ALA A 73 -2.69 0.68 -19.00
N VAL A 74 -3.20 1.89 -18.81
CA VAL A 74 -4.02 2.58 -19.82
C VAL A 74 -3.17 2.88 -21.06
N GLU A 75 -1.96 3.40 -20.89
CA GLU A 75 -1.05 3.71 -21.99
C GLU A 75 -0.69 2.48 -22.82
N ASP A 76 -0.42 1.35 -22.16
CA ASP A 76 -0.18 0.06 -22.80
C ASP A 76 -1.38 -0.38 -23.65
N ALA A 77 -2.59 -0.29 -23.10
CA ALA A 77 -3.83 -0.62 -23.81
C ALA A 77 -4.08 0.25 -25.06
N PHE A 78 -3.59 1.49 -25.07
CA PHE A 78 -3.70 2.42 -26.19
C PHE A 78 -2.44 2.47 -27.09
N GLY A 79 -1.38 1.71 -26.79
CA GLY A 79 -0.12 1.73 -27.54
C GLY A 79 0.63 3.07 -27.45
N VAL A 80 0.51 3.79 -26.33
CA VAL A 80 1.14 5.11 -26.14
C VAL A 80 2.64 4.95 -25.86
N VAL A 81 3.47 5.62 -26.66
CA VAL A 81 4.92 5.68 -26.46
C VAL A 81 5.31 6.99 -25.79
N LEU A 82 5.93 6.90 -24.62
CA LEU A 82 6.38 8.07 -23.86
C LEU A 82 7.75 8.57 -24.34
N ASN A 83 7.87 9.90 -24.44
CA ASN A 83 9.16 10.55 -24.57
C ASN A 83 9.93 10.56 -23.23
N ASP A 84 11.24 10.82 -23.29
CA ASP A 84 12.10 10.75 -22.10
C ASP A 84 11.81 11.85 -21.08
N LYS A 85 11.26 13.01 -21.49
CA LYS A 85 10.88 14.07 -20.56
C LYS A 85 9.76 13.59 -19.62
N ILE A 86 8.73 12.93 -20.15
CA ILE A 86 7.64 12.37 -19.34
C ILE A 86 8.15 11.23 -18.45
N LYS A 87 9.00 10.34 -18.97
CA LYS A 87 9.60 9.26 -18.16
C LYS A 87 10.39 9.83 -16.99
N ASN A 88 11.25 10.82 -17.23
CA ASN A 88 12.06 11.46 -16.20
C ASN A 88 11.21 12.15 -15.13
N LEU A 89 10.12 12.82 -15.51
CA LEU A 89 9.16 13.39 -14.56
C LEU A 89 8.52 12.31 -13.68
N ARG A 90 8.16 11.16 -14.26
CA ARG A 90 7.60 10.04 -13.49
C ARG A 90 8.61 9.42 -12.55
N TYR A 91 9.86 9.25 -12.98
CA TYR A 91 10.94 8.76 -12.12
C TYR A 91 11.21 9.73 -10.95
N ALA A 92 11.21 11.03 -11.20
CA ALA A 92 11.37 12.02 -10.14
C ALA A 92 10.22 11.95 -9.12
N LEU A 93 8.98 11.81 -9.60
CA LEU A 93 7.80 11.66 -8.74
C LEU A 93 7.84 10.36 -7.92
N GLU A 94 8.22 9.24 -8.53
CA GLU A 94 8.37 7.94 -7.87
C GLU A 94 9.48 7.97 -6.80
N ALA A 95 10.62 8.59 -7.12
CA ALA A 95 11.71 8.79 -6.16
C ALA A 95 11.27 9.68 -4.97
N ALA A 96 10.53 10.76 -5.23
CA ALA A 96 10.00 11.62 -4.17
C ALA A 96 9.03 10.87 -3.25
N GLN A 97 8.15 10.02 -3.81
CA GLN A 97 7.28 9.15 -3.02
C GLN A 97 8.07 8.20 -2.13
N ILE A 98 9.13 7.58 -2.65
CA ILE A 98 9.96 6.64 -1.88
C ILE A 98 10.61 7.36 -0.70
N VAL A 99 11.23 8.53 -0.93
CA VAL A 99 11.85 9.33 0.13
C VAL A 99 10.82 9.71 1.19
N GLN A 100 9.65 10.21 0.79
CA GLN A 100 8.59 10.58 1.73
C GLN A 100 8.08 9.38 2.52
N SER A 101 7.84 8.25 1.87
CA SER A 101 7.34 7.02 2.49
C SER A 101 8.36 6.43 3.47
N HIS A 102 9.64 6.42 3.12
CA HIS A 102 10.71 5.91 3.99
C HIS A 102 10.96 6.83 5.19
N ALA A 103 10.91 8.16 4.98
CA ALA A 103 10.96 9.10 6.10
C ALA A 103 9.77 8.91 7.04
N LEU A 104 8.56 8.76 6.51
CA LEU A 104 7.36 8.47 7.31
C LEU A 104 7.53 7.18 8.12
N HIS A 105 7.94 6.10 7.45
CA HIS A 105 8.14 4.81 8.10
C HIS A 105 9.20 4.90 9.20
N LEU A 106 10.35 5.49 8.91
CA LEU A 106 11.44 5.59 9.87
C LEU A 106 11.04 6.40 11.10
N PHE A 107 10.57 7.64 10.92
CA PHE A 107 10.37 8.57 12.03
C PHE A 107 9.08 8.34 12.81
N PHE A 108 8.00 7.92 12.15
CA PHE A 108 6.69 7.82 12.80
C PHE A 108 6.28 6.39 13.11
N LEU A 109 6.79 5.40 12.37
CA LEU A 109 6.38 4.01 12.55
C LEU A 109 7.42 3.21 13.32
N ALA A 110 8.69 3.23 12.89
CA ALA A 110 9.74 2.37 13.42
C ALA A 110 10.45 2.95 14.65
N ILE A 111 11.04 4.15 14.56
CA ILE A 111 11.86 4.73 15.63
C ILE A 111 11.20 4.71 17.02
N PRO A 112 9.88 5.04 17.18
CA PRO A 112 9.23 5.02 18.49
C PRO A 112 9.27 3.68 19.24
N ASP A 113 9.58 2.56 18.59
CA ASP A 113 9.77 1.26 19.28
C ASP A 113 11.16 1.08 19.90
N TYR A 114 12.13 1.92 19.51
CA TYR A 114 13.54 1.78 19.88
C TYR A 114 14.06 2.90 20.79
N ILE A 115 13.21 3.88 21.11
CA ILE A 115 13.54 5.02 21.96
C ILE A 115 12.71 5.04 23.23
#